data_AF-A0A849PVG4-F1
#
_entry.id   AF-A0A849PVG4-F1
#
_cell.length_a   1.000
_cell.length_b   1.000
_cell.length_c   1.000
_cell.angle_alpha   90.00
_cell.angle_beta   90.00
_cell.angle_gamma   90.00
#
_symmetry.space_group_name_H-M   'P 1'
#
loop_
_entity.id
_entity.type
_entity.pdbx_description
1 polymer ?
#
loop_
_entity_poly.entity_id
_entity_poly.type
_entity_poly.pdbx_seq_one_letter_code
_entity_poly.pdbx_strand_id
1 'polypeptide(L)' 'MVSEMKAKVVYTQLLKEDLVVIRILPDEGMPDYITGQFLTIGVTVPTENYKLVRRA' A
#
# COMPACT_ATOMS: atom_id res chain seq x y z
N MET A 1 -2.01 3.52 -18.26
CA MET A 1 -2.90 4.11 -17.24
C MET A 1 -2.68 3.30 -15.97
N VAL A 2 -2.25 3.93 -14.86
CA VAL A 2 -2.10 3.23 -13.58
C VAL A 2 -3.49 3.13 -12.95
N SER A 3 -3.97 1.91 -12.70
CA SER A 3 -5.27 1.70 -12.05
C SER A 3 -5.13 2.02 -10.56
N GLU A 4 -5.94 2.95 -10.05
CA GLU A 4 -6.04 3.21 -8.63
C GLU A 4 -7.09 2.29 -8.02
N MET A 5 -6.71 1.56 -6.98
CA MET A 5 -7.58 0.64 -6.27
C MET A 5 -7.54 0.92 -4.78
N LYS A 6 -8.71 1.00 -4.16
CA LYS A 6 -8.80 1.06 -2.70
C LYS A 6 -8.44 -0.31 -2.12
N ALA A 7 -7.76 -0.27 -0.98
CA ALA A 7 -7.32 -1.47 -0.30
C ALA A 7 -7.35 -1.27 1.22
N LYS A 8 -7.44 -2.38 1.95
CA LYS A 8 -7.47 -2.40 3.41
C LYS A 8 -6.21 -3.10 3.93
N VAL A 9 -5.62 -2.53 4.97
CA VAL A 9 -4.59 -3.23 5.75
C VAL A 9 -5.31 -4.21 6.67
N VAL A 10 -5.05 -5.51 6.48
CA VAL A 10 -5.71 -6.58 7.25
C VAL A 10 -4.79 -7.21 8.29
N TYR A 11 -3.48 -6.94 8.19
CA TYR A 11 -2.49 -7.42 9.15
C TYR A 11 -1.27 -6.52 9.14
N THR A 12 -0.71 -6.29 10.33
CA THR A 12 0.53 -5.53 10.53
C THR A 12 1.36 -6.25 11.58
N GLN A 13 2.64 -6.47 11.29
CA GLN A 13 3.61 -7.03 12.23
C GLN A 13 4.88 -6.22 12.22
N LEU A 14 5.24 -5.67 13.39
CA LEU A 14 6.54 -5.04 13.61
C LEU A 14 7.58 -6.16 13.81
N LEU A 15 8.61 -6.18 12.98
CA LEU A 15 9.72 -7.13 13.09
C LEU A 15 10.92 -6.51 13.81
N LYS A 16 11.18 -5.22 13.58
CA LYS A 16 12.18 -4.38 14.24
C LYS A 16 11.66 -2.95 14.32
N GLU A 17 12.38 -2.08 15.02
CA GLU A 17 12.00 -0.66 15.22
C GLU A 17 11.63 0.06 13.91
N ASP A 18 12.32 -0.23 12.81
CA ASP A 18 12.15 0.39 11.50
C ASP A 18 11.63 -0.58 10.41
N LEU A 19 11.24 -1.81 10.79
CA LEU A 19 10.83 -2.85 9.85
C LEU A 19 9.45 -3.41 10.18
N VAL A 20 8.53 -3.30 9.24
CA VAL A 20 7.15 -3.78 9.37
C VAL A 20 6.77 -4.65 8.16
N VAL A 21 6.03 -5.72 8.44
CA VAL A 21 5.34 -6.52 7.42
C VAL A 21 3.86 -6.15 7.44
N ILE A 22 3.33 -5.78 6.28
CA ILE A 22 1.93 -5.36 6.12
C ILE A 22 1.26 -6.28 5.09
N ARG A 23 0.07 -6.79 5.42
CA ARG A 23 -0.79 -7.47 4.44
C ARG A 23 -1.88 -6.51 3.99
N ILE A 24 -1.90 -6.24 2.69
CA ILE A 24 -2.88 -5.38 2.03
C ILE A 24 -3.85 -6.27 1.23
N LEU A 25 -5.15 -6.03 1.40
CA LEU A 25 -6.21 -6.69 0.65
C LEU A 25 -6.93 -5.63 -0.20
N PRO A 26 -6.75 -5.63 -1.53
CA PRO A 26 -7.48 -4.75 -2.43
C PRO A 26 -8.96 -5.14 -2.53
N ASP A 27 -9.86 -4.15 -2.67
CA ASP A 27 -11.31 -4.40 -2.68
C ASP A 27 -11.77 -5.23 -3.88
N GLU A 28 -11.11 -5.10 -5.04
CA GLU A 28 -11.46 -5.81 -6.28
C GLU A 28 -10.53 -7.01 -6.57
N GLY A 29 -9.67 -7.37 -5.61
CA GLY A 29 -8.70 -8.47 -5.73
C GLY A 29 -7.31 -8.01 -6.16
N MET A 30 -6.33 -8.91 -6.00
CA MET A 30 -4.94 -8.63 -6.33
C MET A 30 -4.72 -8.76 -7.84
N PRO A 31 -4.09 -7.78 -8.53
CA PRO A 31 -3.72 -7.93 -9.93
C PRO A 31 -2.66 -9.01 -10.10
N ASP A 32 -2.56 -9.59 -11.30
CA ASP A 32 -1.48 -10.52 -11.64
C ASP A 32 -0.12 -9.83 -11.52
N TYR A 33 0.85 -10.51 -10.91
CA TYR A 33 2.20 -10.01 -10.72
C TYR A 33 3.25 -11.09 -11.02
N ILE A 34 4.41 -10.66 -11.49
CA ILE A 34 5.60 -11.51 -11.67
C ILE A 34 6.71 -11.09 -10.72
N THR A 35 7.68 -11.98 -10.52
CA THR A 35 8.84 -11.71 -9.68
C THR A 35 9.59 -10.46 -10.15
N GLY A 36 10.00 -9.62 -9.20
CA GLY A 36 10.72 -8.37 -9.45
C GLY A 36 9.84 -7.14 -9.62
N GLN A 37 8.51 -7.30 -9.63
CA GLN A 37 7.57 -6.18 -9.58
C GLN A 37 7.36 -5.68 -8.15
N PHE A 38 6.95 -4.42 -8.04
CA PHE A 38 6.60 -3.76 -6.79
C PHE A 38 5.27 -3.02 -6.94
N LEU A 39 4.66 -2.70 -5.80
CA LEU A 39 3.43 -1.92 -5.74
C LEU A 39 3.74 -0.50 -5.32
N THR A 40 3.14 0.46 -6.01
CA THR A 40 3.14 1.85 -5.55
C THR A 40 1.93 2.06 -4.64
N ILE A 41 2.17 2.48 -3.40
CA ILE A 41 1.12 2.71 -2.42
C ILE A 41 0.91 4.22 -2.26
N GLY A 42 -0.33 4.66 -2.46
CA GLY A 42 -0.75 6.01 -2.08
C GLY A 42 -1.22 6.02 -0.64
N VAL A 43 -0.62 6.87 0.20
CA VAL A 43 -1.05 7.08 1.59
C VAL A 43 -1.52 8.52 1.73
N THR A 44 -2.63 8.73 2.42
CA THR A 44 -3.11 10.07 2.73
C THR A 44 -2.26 10.66 3.85
N VAL A 45 -1.80 11.89 3.67
CA VAL A 45 -0.97 12.59 4.66
C VAL A 45 -1.89 13.47 5.51
N PRO A 46 -2.14 13.14 6.79
CA PRO A 46 -3.09 13.90 7.61
C PRO A 46 -2.69 15.37 7.78
N THR A 47 -1.39 15.65 7.85
CA THR A 47 -0.83 17.01 7.98
C THR A 47 -0.96 17.85 6.71
N GLU A 48 -1.27 17.24 5.57
CA GLU A 48 -1.54 17.93 4.29
C GLU A 48 -3.03 17.87 3.92
N ASN A 49 -3.92 18.01 4.90
CA ASN A 49 -5.37 17.92 4.69
C ASN A 49 -5.80 16.62 3.98
N TYR A 50 -5.19 15.49 4.39
CA TYR A 50 -5.41 14.16 3.81
C TYR A 50 -5.12 14.05 2.31
N LYS A 51 -4.24 14.91 1.78
CA LYS A 51 -3.77 14.80 0.40
C LYS A 51 -3.14 13.42 0.16
N LEU A 52 -3.52 12.81 -0.96
CA LEU A 52 -2.97 11.53 -1.39
C LEU A 52 -1.55 11.75 -1.92
N VAL A 53 -0.56 11.17 -1.24
CA VAL A 53 0.85 11.21 -1.66
C VAL A 53 1.29 9.80 -2.07
N ARG A 54 1.92 9.69 -3.24
CA ARG A 54 2.45 8.43 -3.77
C ARG A 54 3.94 8.37 -3.49
N ARG A 55 4.42 7.29 -2.88
CA ARG A 55 5.85 7.02 -2.69
C ARG A 55 6.17 5.64 -3.26
N ALA A 56 7.24 5.58 -4.05
CA ALA A 56 7.77 4.36 -4.62
C ALA A 56 8.97 3.90 -3.79
#